data_AF-T0WS68-F1
#
_entry.id   AF-T0WS68-F1
#
_cell.length_a   1.000
_cell.length_b   1.000
_cell.length_c   1.000
_cell.angle_alpha   90.00
_cell.angle_beta   90.00
_cell.angle_gamma   90.00
#
_symmetry.space_group_name_H-M   'P 1'
#
loop_
_entity.id
_entity.type
_entity.pdbx_description
1 polymer ?
#
loop_
_entity_poly.entity_id
_entity_poly.type
_entity_poly.pdbx_seq_one_letter_code
_entity_poly.pdbx_strand_id
1 'polypeptide(L)'
;MEQEQHRSFKASWFFKWFINNKVVASLAIVLLFLLNILLLNKVGFIFKPVGEFITVISLPVILAAVFYYLLNPIVDFLEKRRVPRVLTIIVLFLIIAALIAWGLIVAIPNVISGVDNFASSVPHYVNTAQKEINALAKNPHFEQFRPQVDQFAKSIGNQLIDWSKTFSVNAVTTLSHLISKTTSILISLIVFPFVLFYLLRDGQRLNGFVTHLLPNDWRKETSKVLHEINSQLSNYVRGQVLVAIAVAIMFMIGLPIIGLRYAVALAITAGFLNLVPFLGSFLAAIPMVIVGLAIGGPLMLVKVIIVLIIEQTLEGRFISPLVLGKQMSIHPITILFVLLTAGQILGVWGVLLAIPFYATLKVIIVHVYEWYREISVLYREETATEEAKE
;
A
#
# COMPACT_ATOMS: atom_id res chain seq x y z
N MET A 1 -60.27 26.96 24.52
CA MET A 1 -60.46 26.06 23.36
C MET A 1 -59.16 25.34 22.95
N GLU A 2 -57.99 26.01 22.90
CA GLU A 2 -56.71 25.33 22.55
C GLU A 2 -56.26 24.24 23.54
N GLN A 3 -56.45 24.42 24.85
CA GLN A 3 -56.01 23.43 25.86
C GLN A 3 -56.82 22.12 25.83
N GLU A 4 -58.08 22.14 25.37
CA GLU A 4 -58.92 20.94 25.25
C GLU A 4 -58.56 20.12 24.00
N GLN A 5 -58.25 20.77 22.87
CA GLN A 5 -57.77 20.10 21.66
C GLN A 5 -56.44 19.36 21.90
N HIS A 6 -55.54 19.94 22.70
CA HIS A 6 -54.28 19.30 23.06
C HIS A 6 -54.44 18.04 23.94
N ARG A 7 -55.45 18.02 24.82
CA ARG A 7 -55.80 16.82 25.62
C ARG A 7 -56.45 15.74 24.75
N SER A 8 -57.31 16.13 23.82
CA SER A 8 -57.95 15.21 22.85
C SER A 8 -56.94 14.48 21.96
N PHE A 9 -55.93 15.19 21.43
CA PHE A 9 -54.93 14.59 20.55
C PHE A 9 -54.02 13.58 21.26
N LYS A 10 -53.58 13.86 22.50
CA LYS A 10 -52.81 12.91 23.31
C LYS A 10 -53.63 11.71 23.80
N ALA A 11 -54.96 11.84 23.84
CA ALA A 11 -55.88 10.76 24.21
C ALA A 11 -56.27 9.85 23.03
N SER A 12 -55.94 10.23 21.79
CA SER A 12 -56.20 9.44 20.59
C SER A 12 -55.50 8.07 20.66
N TRP A 13 -56.23 7.01 20.30
CA TRP A 13 -55.71 5.64 20.22
C TRP A 13 -54.47 5.58 19.32
N PHE A 14 -54.45 6.33 18.22
CA PHE A 14 -53.30 6.46 17.32
C PHE A 14 -52.06 7.02 18.03
N PHE A 15 -52.22 8.05 18.89
CA PHE A 15 -51.10 8.65 19.60
C PHE A 15 -50.48 7.67 20.62
N LYS A 16 -51.31 6.91 21.34
CA LYS A 16 -50.82 5.92 22.32
C LYS A 16 -50.14 4.72 21.67
N TRP A 17 -50.70 4.19 20.60
CA TRP A 17 -50.21 2.94 19.99
C TRP A 17 -49.12 3.16 18.94
N PHE A 18 -49.13 4.31 18.25
CA PHE A 18 -48.22 4.58 17.13
C PHE A 18 -47.11 5.59 17.50
N ILE A 19 -47.44 6.73 18.10
CA ILE A 19 -46.45 7.79 18.39
C ILE A 19 -45.71 7.57 19.72
N ASN A 20 -46.42 7.15 20.77
CA ASN A 20 -45.84 6.94 22.10
C ASN A 20 -45.30 5.51 22.33
N ASN A 21 -45.34 4.65 21.31
CA ASN A 21 -44.84 3.28 21.41
C ASN A 21 -43.38 3.22 20.95
N LYS A 22 -42.48 2.85 21.89
CA LYS A 22 -41.03 2.74 21.64
C LYS A 22 -40.68 1.81 20.48
N VAL A 23 -41.47 0.75 20.26
CA VAL A 23 -41.26 -0.22 19.17
C VAL A 23 -41.63 0.39 17.81
N VAL A 24 -42.73 1.15 17.75
CA VAL A 24 -43.14 1.80 16.50
C VAL A 24 -42.18 2.94 16.15
N ALA A 25 -41.74 3.71 17.14
CA ALA A 25 -40.73 4.75 16.95
C ALA A 25 -39.38 4.18 16.48
N SER A 26 -38.90 3.08 17.06
CA SER A 26 -37.65 2.44 16.62
C SER A 26 -37.76 1.87 15.20
N LEU A 27 -38.87 1.21 14.86
CA LEU A 27 -39.14 0.74 13.51
C LEU A 27 -39.23 1.89 12.49
N ALA A 28 -39.84 3.01 12.86
CA ALA A 28 -39.90 4.20 12.01
C ALA A 28 -38.52 4.83 11.77
N ILE A 29 -37.66 4.91 12.80
CA ILE A 29 -36.29 5.40 12.66
C ILE A 29 -35.47 4.47 11.75
N VAL A 30 -35.58 3.15 11.95
CA VAL A 30 -34.92 2.16 11.09
C VAL A 30 -35.42 2.27 9.65
N LEU A 31 -36.74 2.41 9.44
CA LEU A 31 -37.32 2.60 8.12
C LEU A 31 -36.81 3.87 7.45
N LEU A 32 -36.77 5.00 8.16
CA LEU A 32 -36.22 6.25 7.65
C LEU A 32 -34.74 6.14 7.31
N PHE A 33 -33.95 5.45 8.14
CA PHE A 33 -32.54 5.19 7.87
C PHE A 33 -32.35 4.35 6.60
N LEU A 34 -33.11 3.26 6.45
CA LEU A 34 -33.10 2.42 5.25
C LEU A 34 -33.59 3.18 4.00
N LEU A 35 -34.60 4.04 4.15
CA LEU A 35 -35.11 4.89 3.07
C LEU A 35 -34.03 5.88 2.60
N ASN A 36 -33.29 6.50 3.53
CA ASN A 36 -32.17 7.38 3.20
C ASN A 36 -31.09 6.62 2.41
N ILE A 37 -30.71 5.41 2.84
CA ILE A 37 -29.75 4.56 2.11
C ILE A 37 -30.25 4.24 0.70
N LEU A 38 -31.53 3.87 0.56
CA LEU A 38 -32.14 3.55 -0.73
C LEU A 38 -32.16 4.76 -1.67
N LEU A 39 -32.53 5.93 -1.14
CA LEU A 39 -32.51 7.19 -1.89
C LEU A 39 -31.08 7.53 -2.33
N LEU A 40 -30.08 7.46 -1.44
CA LEU A 40 -28.66 7.66 -1.76
C LEU A 40 -28.19 6.78 -2.92
N ASN A 41 -28.59 5.51 -2.96
CA ASN A 41 -28.27 4.62 -4.06
C ASN A 41 -28.93 5.07 -5.38
N LYS A 42 -30.19 5.51 -5.36
CA LYS A 42 -30.87 6.05 -6.54
C LYS A 42 -30.28 7.37 -7.04
N VAL A 43 -29.76 8.21 -6.15
CA VAL A 43 -29.04 9.44 -6.54
C VAL A 43 -27.56 9.19 -6.83
N GLY A 44 -27.10 7.92 -6.80
CA GLY A 44 -25.72 7.50 -7.04
C GLY A 44 -25.14 8.00 -8.37
N PHE A 45 -25.97 8.23 -9.38
CA PHE A 45 -25.56 8.83 -10.66
C PHE A 45 -24.92 10.22 -10.50
N ILE A 46 -25.35 11.03 -9.52
CA ILE A 46 -24.76 12.36 -9.25
C ILE A 46 -23.35 12.23 -8.68
N PHE A 47 -23.08 11.16 -7.93
CA PHE A 47 -21.77 10.89 -7.33
C PHE A 47 -20.81 10.17 -8.29
N LYS A 48 -21.31 9.58 -9.37
CA LYS A 48 -20.49 8.85 -10.36
C LYS A 48 -19.39 9.72 -11.00
N PRO A 49 -19.66 10.95 -11.50
CA PRO A 49 -18.62 11.81 -12.05
C PRO A 49 -17.57 12.21 -11.01
N VAL A 50 -17.99 12.41 -9.75
CA VAL A 50 -17.08 12.73 -8.64
C VAL A 50 -16.17 11.55 -8.33
N GLY A 51 -16.73 10.33 -8.29
CA GLY A 51 -15.95 9.10 -8.10
C GLY A 51 -14.95 8.88 -9.24
N GLU A 52 -15.36 9.08 -10.49
CA GLU A 52 -14.47 8.98 -11.65
C GLU A 52 -13.34 10.02 -11.60
N PHE A 53 -13.64 11.26 -11.26
CA PHE A 53 -12.65 12.34 -11.09
C PHE A 53 -11.64 12.04 -9.98
N ILE A 54 -12.11 11.62 -8.80
CA ILE A 54 -11.25 11.22 -7.67
C ILE A 54 -10.37 10.05 -8.10
N THR A 55 -10.93 9.05 -8.80
CA THR A 55 -10.16 7.90 -9.27
C THR A 55 -9.02 8.34 -10.20
N VAL A 56 -9.28 9.23 -11.16
CA VAL A 56 -8.27 9.72 -12.12
C VAL A 56 -7.17 10.56 -11.45
N ILE A 57 -7.52 11.40 -10.48
CA ILE A 57 -6.58 12.35 -9.85
C ILE A 57 -5.88 11.77 -8.62
N SER A 58 -6.47 10.76 -7.99
CA SER A 58 -5.88 10.10 -6.82
C SER A 58 -4.45 9.66 -7.08
N LEU A 59 -4.20 8.97 -8.19
CA LEU A 59 -2.87 8.45 -8.55
C LEU A 59 -1.77 9.53 -8.53
N PRO A 60 -1.83 10.61 -9.34
CA PRO A 60 -0.77 11.61 -9.34
C PRO A 60 -0.65 12.34 -8.00
N VAL A 61 -1.75 12.54 -7.26
CA VAL A 61 -1.72 13.18 -5.94
C VAL A 61 -1.04 12.28 -4.90
N ILE A 62 -1.34 10.98 -4.91
CA ILE A 62 -0.75 9.97 -4.04
C ILE A 62 0.75 9.87 -4.28
N LEU A 63 1.15 9.74 -5.54
CA LEU A 63 2.56 9.72 -5.92
C LEU A 63 3.26 11.01 -5.48
N ALA A 64 2.62 12.17 -5.71
CA ALA A 64 3.17 13.45 -5.28
C ALA A 64 3.32 13.52 -3.75
N ALA A 65 2.39 12.98 -2.97
CA ALA A 65 2.51 12.92 -1.52
C ALA A 65 3.67 12.02 -1.06
N VAL A 66 3.82 10.82 -1.64
CA VAL A 66 4.94 9.91 -1.34
C VAL A 66 6.28 10.57 -1.68
N PHE A 67 6.39 11.14 -2.89
CA PHE A 67 7.61 11.86 -3.31
C PHE A 67 7.86 13.11 -2.48
N TYR A 68 6.82 13.83 -2.06
CA TYR A 68 6.94 14.97 -1.15
C TYR A 68 7.61 14.54 0.16
N TYR A 69 7.11 13.50 0.82
CA TYR A 69 7.67 13.03 2.09
C TYR A 69 9.11 12.51 1.96
N LEU A 70 9.44 11.92 0.81
CA LEU A 70 10.77 11.44 0.50
C LEU A 70 11.77 12.57 0.19
N LEU A 71 11.35 13.57 -0.60
CA LEU A 71 12.24 14.63 -1.12
C LEU A 71 12.28 15.88 -0.24
N ASN A 72 11.22 16.18 0.51
CA ASN A 72 11.16 17.35 1.39
C ASN A 72 12.36 17.48 2.37
N PRO A 73 12.91 16.41 3.00
CA PRO A 73 14.09 16.59 3.86
C PRO A 73 15.34 17.03 3.09
N ILE A 74 15.48 16.64 1.81
CA ILE A 74 16.57 17.11 0.94
C ILE A 74 16.37 18.60 0.64
N VAL A 75 15.12 19.00 0.35
CA VAL A 75 14.75 20.40 0.12
C VAL A 75 15.02 21.25 1.36
N ASP A 76 14.54 20.83 2.54
CA ASP A 76 14.72 21.54 3.81
C ASP A 76 16.20 21.62 4.21
N PHE A 77 16.99 20.57 3.94
CA PHE A 77 18.43 20.55 4.21
C PHE A 77 19.20 21.57 3.36
N LEU A 78 18.88 21.68 2.07
CA LEU A 78 19.52 22.64 1.18
C LEU A 78 19.03 24.07 1.42
N GLU A 79 17.76 24.25 1.80
CA GLU A 79 17.22 25.54 2.23
C GLU A 79 17.95 26.07 3.47
N LYS A 80 18.22 25.19 4.45
CA LYS A 80 19.06 25.53 5.62
C LYS A 80 20.49 25.94 5.24
N ARG A 81 20.99 25.50 4.09
CA ARG A 81 22.29 25.91 3.51
C ARG A 81 22.20 27.14 2.59
N ARG A 82 21.10 27.92 2.69
CA ARG A 82 20.83 29.15 1.92
C ARG A 82 20.60 28.94 0.42
N VAL A 83 20.30 27.72 -0.04
CA VAL A 83 19.88 27.49 -1.43
C VAL A 83 18.38 27.77 -1.54
N PRO A 84 17.91 28.60 -2.51
CA PRO A 84 16.49 28.90 -2.62
C PRO A 84 15.69 27.63 -2.93
N ARG A 85 14.59 27.43 -2.19
CA ARG A 85 13.74 26.22 -2.23
C ARG A 85 13.33 25.83 -3.65
N VAL A 86 12.93 26.80 -4.46
CA VAL A 86 12.51 26.60 -5.86
C VAL A 86 13.64 26.05 -6.73
N LEU A 87 14.88 26.52 -6.54
CA LEU A 87 16.04 26.01 -7.29
C LEU A 87 16.32 24.55 -6.94
N THR A 88 16.25 24.21 -5.65
CA THR A 88 16.41 22.82 -5.20
C THR A 88 15.36 21.90 -5.81
N ILE A 89 14.09 22.34 -5.87
CA ILE A 89 13.00 21.55 -6.47
C ILE A 89 13.26 21.34 -7.97
N ILE A 90 13.65 22.39 -8.71
CA ILE A 90 13.96 22.28 -10.14
C ILE A 90 15.10 21.29 -10.38
N VAL A 91 16.20 21.39 -9.61
CA VAL A 91 17.34 20.47 -9.72
C VAL A 91 16.92 19.03 -9.41
N LEU A 92 16.13 18.81 -8.36
CA LEU A 92 15.60 17.48 -8.04
C LEU A 92 14.73 16.94 -9.17
N PHE A 93 13.89 17.76 -9.78
CA PHE A 93 13.05 17.35 -10.91
C PHE A 93 13.91 16.95 -12.12
N LEU A 94 14.96 17.70 -12.42
CA LEU A 94 15.90 17.36 -13.50
C LEU A 94 16.62 16.04 -13.22
N ILE A 95 17.09 15.81 -11.99
CA ILE A 95 17.74 14.56 -11.58
C ILE A 95 16.77 13.39 -11.69
N ILE A 96 15.55 13.52 -11.17
CA ILE A 96 14.53 12.47 -11.23
C ILE A 96 14.15 12.18 -12.68
N ALA A 97 13.93 13.22 -13.50
CA ALA A 97 13.63 13.04 -14.92
C ALA A 97 14.77 12.33 -15.66
N ALA A 98 16.02 12.68 -15.37
CA ALA A 98 17.19 12.03 -15.95
C ALA A 98 17.30 10.55 -15.51
N LEU A 99 17.07 10.26 -14.23
CA LEU A 99 17.09 8.89 -13.70
C LEU A 99 15.95 8.04 -14.28
N ILE A 100 14.75 8.61 -14.42
CA ILE A 100 13.62 7.94 -15.05
C ILE A 100 13.92 7.69 -16.53
N ALA A 101 14.38 8.71 -17.27
CA ALA A 101 14.71 8.55 -18.69
C ALA A 101 15.79 7.48 -18.90
N TRP A 102 16.88 7.53 -18.12
CA TRP A 102 17.93 6.53 -18.14
C TRP A 102 17.41 5.14 -17.78
N GLY A 103 16.62 5.04 -16.70
CA GLY A 103 16.01 3.80 -16.25
C GLY A 103 15.08 3.20 -17.30
N LEU A 104 14.25 4.00 -17.97
CA LEU A 104 13.36 3.52 -19.04
C LEU A 104 14.14 3.06 -20.27
N ILE A 105 15.17 3.81 -20.70
CA ILE A 105 16.02 3.46 -21.85
C ILE A 105 16.72 2.12 -21.62
N VAL A 106 17.18 1.85 -20.39
CA VAL A 106 17.88 0.60 -20.06
C VAL A 106 16.90 -0.52 -19.73
N ALA A 107 15.89 -0.25 -18.91
CA ALA A 107 15.00 -1.28 -18.37
C ALA A 107 14.02 -1.80 -19.42
N ILE A 108 13.38 -0.94 -20.22
CA ILE A 108 12.37 -1.37 -21.20
C ILE A 108 12.91 -2.44 -22.16
N PRO A 109 14.02 -2.21 -22.89
CA PRO A 109 14.52 -3.22 -23.82
C PRO A 109 15.00 -4.49 -23.10
N ASN A 110 15.62 -4.37 -21.93
CA ASN A 110 16.06 -5.52 -21.13
C ASN A 110 14.89 -6.33 -20.59
N VAL A 111 13.78 -5.69 -20.23
CA VAL A 111 12.56 -6.36 -19.78
C VAL A 111 11.87 -7.04 -20.96
N ILE A 112 11.68 -6.36 -22.09
CA ILE A 112 11.03 -6.95 -23.28
C ILE A 112 11.84 -8.17 -23.77
N SER A 113 13.14 -8.00 -23.99
CA SER A 113 14.01 -9.12 -24.41
C SER A 113 14.14 -10.19 -23.33
N GLY A 114 14.17 -9.81 -22.05
CA GLY A 114 14.22 -10.74 -20.92
C GLY A 114 12.98 -11.61 -20.82
N VAL A 115 11.80 -11.02 -21.00
CA VAL A 115 10.51 -11.74 -21.01
C VAL A 115 10.45 -12.71 -22.19
N ASP A 116 10.81 -12.26 -23.40
CA ASP A 116 10.80 -13.10 -24.61
C ASP A 116 11.81 -14.27 -24.53
N ASN A 117 13.04 -13.99 -24.08
CA ASN A 117 14.07 -15.00 -23.86
C ASN A 117 13.68 -15.99 -22.75
N PHE A 118 13.05 -15.52 -21.68
CA PHE A 118 12.55 -16.38 -20.62
C PHE A 118 11.44 -17.30 -21.14
N ALA A 119 10.42 -16.73 -21.79
CA ALA A 119 9.26 -17.46 -22.31
C ALA A 119 9.64 -18.57 -23.29
N SER A 120 10.54 -18.26 -24.23
CA SER A 120 11.05 -19.21 -25.21
C SER A 120 11.94 -20.29 -24.60
N SER A 121 12.62 -20.00 -23.48
CA SER A 121 13.53 -20.93 -22.80
C SER A 121 12.87 -21.78 -21.70
N VAL A 122 11.69 -21.40 -21.19
CA VAL A 122 10.97 -22.14 -20.12
C VAL A 122 10.79 -23.63 -20.46
N PRO A 123 10.35 -24.04 -21.67
CA PRO A 123 10.18 -25.46 -21.98
C PRO A 123 11.50 -26.25 -21.87
N HIS A 124 12.62 -25.65 -22.28
CA HIS A 124 13.94 -26.26 -22.17
C HIS A 124 14.36 -26.42 -20.70
N TYR A 125 14.13 -25.40 -19.89
CA TYR A 125 14.41 -25.38 -18.45
C TYR A 125 13.60 -26.44 -17.69
N VAL A 126 12.29 -26.52 -17.92
CA VAL A 126 11.42 -27.55 -17.35
C VAL A 126 11.91 -28.96 -17.71
N ASN A 127 12.24 -29.19 -18.98
CA ASN A 127 12.76 -30.49 -19.43
C ASN A 127 14.10 -30.86 -18.77
N THR A 128 14.96 -29.87 -18.50
CA THR A 128 16.26 -30.08 -17.84
C THR A 128 16.06 -30.38 -16.36
N ALA A 129 15.21 -29.61 -15.68
CA ALA A 129 14.85 -29.87 -14.28
C ALA A 129 14.24 -31.26 -14.11
N GLN A 130 13.34 -31.68 -15.01
CA GLN A 130 12.75 -33.02 -14.99
C GLN A 130 13.82 -34.11 -15.15
N LYS A 131 14.84 -33.91 -15.99
CA LYS A 131 15.95 -34.86 -16.16
C LYS A 131 16.82 -34.97 -14.90
N GLU A 132 17.15 -33.86 -14.26
CA GLU A 132 17.92 -33.87 -13.01
C GLU A 132 17.13 -34.50 -11.86
N ILE A 133 15.83 -34.19 -11.76
CA ILE A 133 14.93 -34.81 -10.79
C ILE A 133 14.88 -36.33 -10.99
N ASN A 134 14.74 -36.79 -12.24
CA ASN A 134 14.75 -38.20 -12.58
C ASN A 134 16.11 -38.87 -12.27
N ALA A 135 17.22 -38.14 -12.39
CA ALA A 135 18.55 -38.63 -12.06
C ALA A 135 18.74 -38.77 -10.53
N LEU A 136 18.23 -37.80 -9.75
CA LEU A 136 18.23 -37.84 -8.29
C LEU A 136 17.30 -38.93 -7.74
N ALA A 137 16.13 -39.13 -8.37
CA ALA A 137 15.15 -40.14 -7.98
C ALA A 137 15.55 -41.59 -8.33
N LYS A 138 16.63 -41.79 -9.11
CA LYS A 138 17.25 -43.11 -9.34
C LYS A 138 18.17 -43.56 -8.20
N ASN A 139 18.43 -42.69 -7.21
CA ASN A 139 19.19 -43.07 -6.04
C ASN A 139 18.33 -43.99 -5.13
N PRO A 140 18.83 -45.17 -4.70
CA PRO A 140 18.07 -46.15 -3.93
C PRO A 140 17.42 -45.60 -2.65
N HIS A 141 17.93 -44.51 -2.08
CA HIS A 141 17.32 -43.86 -0.90
C HIS A 141 16.02 -43.08 -1.20
N PHE A 142 15.72 -42.79 -2.47
CA PHE A 142 14.59 -41.94 -2.89
C PHE A 142 13.54 -42.68 -3.74
N GLU A 143 13.70 -43.99 -3.96
CA GLU A 143 12.86 -44.77 -4.86
C GLU A 143 11.38 -44.77 -4.45
N GLN A 144 11.10 -44.75 -3.13
CA GLN A 144 9.74 -44.68 -2.56
C GLN A 144 8.99 -43.37 -2.86
N PHE A 145 9.71 -42.27 -3.09
CA PHE A 145 9.10 -40.95 -3.35
C PHE A 145 9.02 -40.62 -4.85
N ARG A 146 9.63 -41.45 -5.70
CA ARG A 146 9.74 -41.24 -7.16
C ARG A 146 8.41 -40.91 -7.87
N PRO A 147 7.31 -41.66 -7.70
CA PRO A 147 6.06 -41.33 -8.39
C PRO A 147 5.46 -39.99 -7.94
N GLN A 148 5.61 -39.63 -6.67
CA GLN A 148 5.12 -38.36 -6.11
C GLN A 148 5.97 -37.19 -6.62
N VAL A 149 7.30 -37.36 -6.66
CA VAL A 149 8.24 -36.36 -7.17
C VAL A 149 8.05 -36.14 -8.68
N ASP A 150 7.89 -37.21 -9.47
CA ASP A 150 7.65 -37.11 -10.92
C ASP A 150 6.33 -36.38 -11.22
N GLN A 151 5.26 -36.71 -10.48
CA GLN A 151 3.96 -36.07 -10.64
C GLN A 151 4.00 -34.59 -10.24
N PHE A 152 4.67 -34.26 -9.15
CA PHE A 152 4.88 -32.88 -8.70
C PHE A 152 5.71 -32.07 -9.71
N ALA A 153 6.81 -32.63 -10.20
CA ALA A 153 7.67 -32.01 -11.20
C ALA A 153 6.94 -31.76 -12.53
N LYS A 154 6.13 -32.71 -13.00
CA LYS A 154 5.29 -32.53 -14.20
C LYS A 154 4.22 -31.46 -14.01
N SER A 155 3.55 -31.47 -12.84
CA SER A 155 2.50 -30.48 -12.51
C SER A 155 3.08 -29.06 -12.49
N ILE A 156 4.19 -28.86 -11.78
CA ILE A 156 4.88 -27.57 -11.75
C ILE A 156 5.42 -27.20 -13.14
N GLY A 157 6.01 -28.15 -13.87
CA GLY A 157 6.52 -27.91 -15.21
C GLY A 157 5.44 -27.39 -16.17
N ASN A 158 4.27 -28.03 -16.19
CA ASN A 158 3.15 -27.61 -17.02
C ASN A 158 2.59 -26.25 -16.58
N GLN A 159 2.41 -26.03 -15.28
CA GLN A 159 1.97 -24.74 -14.75
C GLN A 159 2.96 -23.61 -15.06
N LEU A 160 4.27 -23.86 -15.01
CA LEU A 160 5.30 -22.89 -15.36
C LEU A 160 5.26 -22.54 -16.86
N ILE A 161 5.02 -23.53 -17.73
CA ILE A 161 4.86 -23.29 -19.17
C ILE A 161 3.63 -22.42 -19.42
N ASP A 162 2.48 -22.75 -18.82
CA ASP A 162 1.25 -21.98 -18.99
C ASP A 162 1.36 -20.57 -18.40
N TRP A 163 1.98 -20.43 -17.22
CA TRP A 163 2.28 -19.14 -16.61
C TRP A 163 3.22 -18.32 -17.49
N SER A 164 4.28 -18.91 -18.06
CA SER A 164 5.21 -18.18 -18.93
C SER A 164 4.53 -17.61 -20.18
N LYS A 165 3.65 -18.38 -20.82
CA LYS A 165 2.86 -17.94 -21.98
C LYS A 165 1.90 -16.82 -21.59
N THR A 166 1.17 -17.00 -20.50
CA THR A 166 0.19 -16.03 -20.00
C THR A 166 0.88 -14.73 -19.54
N PHE A 167 1.97 -14.84 -18.79
CA PHE A 167 2.75 -13.70 -18.32
C PHE A 167 3.38 -12.94 -19.48
N SER A 168 3.91 -13.61 -20.51
CA SER A 168 4.51 -12.94 -21.66
C SER A 168 3.47 -12.21 -22.50
N VAL A 169 2.34 -12.86 -22.80
CA VAL A 169 1.21 -12.23 -23.50
C VAL A 169 0.67 -11.06 -22.68
N ASN A 170 0.46 -11.24 -21.36
CA ASN A 170 -0.05 -10.18 -20.49
C ASN A 170 0.95 -9.05 -20.29
N ALA A 171 2.25 -9.31 -20.18
CA ALA A 171 3.28 -8.28 -20.02
C ALA A 171 3.40 -7.43 -21.29
N VAL A 172 3.46 -8.06 -22.47
CA VAL A 172 3.55 -7.36 -23.76
C VAL A 172 2.24 -6.59 -24.05
N THR A 173 1.08 -7.20 -23.80
CA THR A 173 -0.22 -6.50 -23.97
C THR A 173 -0.40 -5.39 -22.95
N THR A 174 -0.05 -5.58 -21.68
CA THR A 174 -0.09 -4.52 -20.66
C THR A 174 0.83 -3.38 -21.06
N LEU A 175 2.08 -3.66 -21.46
CA LEU A 175 3.02 -2.63 -21.89
C LEU A 175 2.50 -1.90 -23.15
N SER A 176 1.95 -2.64 -24.11
CA SER A 176 1.34 -2.07 -25.31
C SER A 176 0.08 -1.25 -24.99
N HIS A 177 -0.72 -1.66 -24.00
CA HIS A 177 -1.89 -0.93 -23.53
C HIS A 177 -1.51 0.32 -22.74
N LEU A 178 -0.44 0.29 -21.95
CA LEU A 178 0.13 1.46 -21.28
C LEU A 178 0.64 2.50 -22.30
N ILE A 179 1.15 2.05 -23.44
CA ILE A 179 1.64 2.91 -24.52
C ILE A 179 0.50 3.42 -25.43
N SER A 180 -0.48 2.57 -25.76
CA SER A 180 -1.51 2.85 -26.77
C SER A 180 -2.81 3.45 -26.22
N LYS A 181 -3.12 3.23 -24.95
CA LYS A 181 -4.22 3.89 -24.26
C LYS A 181 -3.63 4.60 -23.06
N THR A 182 -4.11 5.82 -22.81
CA THR A 182 -4.65 6.26 -21.50
C THR A 182 -4.43 7.76 -21.36
N THR A 183 -5.46 8.54 -21.66
CA THR A 183 -5.56 9.96 -21.28
C THR A 183 -5.21 10.17 -19.80
N SER A 184 -5.58 9.23 -18.91
CA SER A 184 -5.21 9.23 -17.49
C SER A 184 -3.71 9.09 -17.19
N ILE A 185 -2.90 8.38 -18.00
CA ILE A 185 -1.44 8.35 -17.82
C ILE A 185 -0.83 9.70 -18.19
N LEU A 186 -1.25 10.28 -19.31
CA LEU A 186 -0.82 11.62 -19.72
C LEU A 186 -1.24 12.68 -18.70
N ILE A 187 -2.48 12.63 -18.20
CA ILE A 187 -2.95 13.48 -17.10
C ILE A 187 -2.06 13.27 -15.88
N SER A 188 -1.78 12.03 -15.49
CA SER A 188 -0.93 11.74 -14.33
C SER A 188 0.49 12.28 -14.51
N LEU A 189 1.08 12.14 -15.70
CA LEU A 189 2.43 12.62 -16.01
C LEU A 189 2.55 14.14 -15.93
N ILE A 190 1.46 14.88 -16.20
CA ILE A 190 1.41 16.34 -16.10
C ILE A 190 1.03 16.79 -14.68
N VAL A 191 0.03 16.15 -14.07
CA VAL A 191 -0.51 16.54 -12.76
C VAL A 191 0.46 16.17 -11.64
N PHE A 192 1.11 15.01 -11.70
CA PHE A 192 2.07 14.56 -10.68
C PHE A 192 3.19 15.60 -10.40
N PRO A 193 3.98 16.05 -11.40
CA PRO A 193 5.06 16.99 -11.13
C PRO A 193 4.52 18.36 -10.69
N PHE A 194 3.34 18.76 -11.19
CA PHE A 194 2.70 20.00 -10.76
C PHE A 194 2.31 19.93 -9.27
N VAL A 195 1.57 18.91 -8.85
CA VAL A 195 1.17 18.72 -7.45
C VAL A 195 2.40 18.58 -6.56
N LEU A 196 3.39 17.78 -6.97
CA LEU A 196 4.63 17.60 -6.22
C LEU A 196 5.39 18.92 -6.05
N PHE A 197 5.44 19.75 -7.09
CA PHE A 197 6.09 21.06 -7.03
C PHE A 197 5.43 21.96 -5.98
N TYR A 198 4.10 22.06 -5.98
CA TYR A 198 3.37 22.88 -5.00
C TYR A 198 3.45 22.31 -3.59
N LEU A 199 3.38 20.98 -3.43
CA LEU A 199 3.58 20.35 -2.12
C LEU A 199 4.98 20.62 -1.59
N LEU A 200 6.03 20.47 -2.42
CA LEU A 200 7.39 20.78 -1.99
C LEU A 200 7.57 22.27 -1.74
N ARG A 201 6.98 23.17 -2.53
CA ARG A 201 7.15 24.62 -2.35
C ARG A 201 6.41 25.15 -1.12
N ASP A 202 5.14 24.78 -0.97
CA ASP A 202 4.19 25.41 -0.04
C ASP A 202 3.76 24.49 1.11
N GLY A 203 4.20 23.23 1.14
CA GLY A 203 3.75 22.22 2.11
C GLY A 203 3.94 22.62 3.58
N GLN A 204 4.96 23.41 3.91
CA GLN A 204 5.17 23.93 5.26
C GLN A 204 4.05 24.88 5.73
N ARG A 205 3.34 25.54 4.79
CA ARG A 205 2.25 26.47 5.09
C ARG A 205 0.89 25.78 5.16
N LEU A 206 0.79 24.52 4.75
CA LEU A 206 -0.48 23.79 4.63
C LEU A 206 -1.21 23.71 5.99
N ASN A 207 -0.49 23.42 7.08
CA ASN A 207 -1.07 23.35 8.43
C ASN A 207 -1.67 24.71 8.85
N GLY A 208 -0.94 25.81 8.62
CA GLY A 208 -1.44 27.16 8.91
C GLY A 208 -2.66 27.52 8.09
N PHE A 209 -2.70 27.12 6.82
CA PHE A 209 -3.85 27.36 5.94
C PHE A 209 -5.10 26.61 6.42
N VAL A 210 -4.97 25.31 6.74
CA VAL A 210 -6.09 24.49 7.21
C VAL A 210 -6.63 24.99 8.55
N THR A 211 -5.74 25.32 9.48
CA THR A 211 -6.15 25.79 10.82
C THR A 211 -6.79 27.18 10.78
N HIS A 212 -6.48 28.02 9.79
CA HIS A 212 -7.11 29.35 9.67
C HIS A 212 -8.60 29.28 9.30
N LEU A 213 -9.03 28.19 8.65
CA LEU A 213 -10.43 27.94 8.30
C LEU A 213 -11.30 27.53 9.50
N LEU A 214 -10.67 27.23 10.65
CA LEU A 214 -11.34 26.74 11.85
C LEU A 214 -11.55 27.86 12.89
N PRO A 215 -12.57 27.70 13.77
CA PRO A 215 -12.74 28.55 14.95
C PRO A 215 -11.48 28.60 15.81
N ASN A 216 -11.21 29.75 16.44
CA ASN A 216 -9.98 30.01 17.19
C ASN A 216 -9.65 28.93 18.22
N ASP A 217 -10.66 28.43 18.94
CA ASP A 217 -10.49 27.44 20.01
C ASP A 217 -9.98 26.09 19.48
N TRP A 218 -10.28 25.75 18.22
CA TRP A 218 -9.93 24.45 17.63
C TRP A 218 -8.59 24.47 16.89
N ARG A 219 -8.02 25.65 16.66
CA ARG A 219 -6.82 25.82 15.84
C ARG A 219 -5.61 25.12 16.44
N LYS A 220 -5.41 25.23 17.76
CA LYS A 220 -4.25 24.65 18.45
C LYS A 220 -4.29 23.12 18.40
N GLU A 221 -5.41 22.52 18.80
CA GLU A 221 -5.57 21.06 18.82
C GLU A 221 -5.53 20.47 17.41
N THR A 222 -6.18 21.11 16.43
CA THR A 222 -6.12 20.64 15.05
C THR A 222 -4.71 20.76 14.46
N SER A 223 -3.97 21.83 14.79
CA SER A 223 -2.58 21.99 14.37
C SER A 223 -1.69 20.87 14.91
N LYS A 224 -1.91 20.48 16.16
CA LYS A 224 -1.20 19.35 16.80
C LYS A 224 -1.49 18.04 16.05
N VAL A 225 -2.77 17.74 15.81
CA VAL A 225 -3.20 16.55 15.03
C VAL A 225 -2.55 16.53 13.64
N LEU A 226 -2.60 17.65 12.91
CA LEU A 226 -2.01 17.76 11.56
C LEU A 226 -0.50 17.59 11.58
N HIS A 227 0.18 18.13 12.60
CA HIS A 227 1.62 17.95 12.76
C HIS A 227 1.99 16.49 13.02
N GLU A 228 1.23 15.81 13.87
CA GLU A 228 1.44 14.39 14.17
C GLU A 228 1.18 13.50 12.95
N ILE A 229 0.09 13.73 12.21
CA ILE A 229 -0.17 13.04 10.94
C ILE A 229 1.00 13.24 9.98
N ASN A 230 1.45 14.48 9.80
CA ASN A 230 2.55 14.79 8.89
C ASN A 230 3.87 14.11 9.31
N SER A 231 4.15 14.07 10.61
CA SER A 231 5.33 13.38 11.17
C SER A 231 5.25 11.86 10.93
N GLN A 232 4.09 11.24 11.19
CA GLN A 232 3.90 9.81 10.97
C GLN A 232 4.02 9.42 9.50
N LEU A 233 3.37 10.15 8.60
CA LEU A 233 3.46 9.92 7.15
C LEU A 233 4.90 10.09 6.66
N SER A 234 5.57 11.15 7.10
CA SER A 234 6.97 11.42 6.76
C SER A 234 7.89 10.28 7.19
N ASN A 235 7.79 9.84 8.43
CA ASN A 235 8.65 8.79 8.95
C ASN A 235 8.35 7.43 8.32
N TYR A 236 7.07 7.13 8.10
CA TYR A 236 6.64 5.90 7.43
C TYR A 236 7.20 5.81 6.01
N VAL A 237 6.97 6.83 5.17
CA VAL A 237 7.40 6.80 3.77
C VAL A 237 8.92 6.65 3.67
N ARG A 238 9.67 7.43 4.47
CA ARG A 238 11.14 7.35 4.48
C ARG A 238 11.62 6.00 5.00
N GLY A 239 11.00 5.51 6.06
CA GLY A 239 11.32 4.21 6.64
C GLY A 239 11.09 3.10 5.63
N GLN A 240 9.95 3.09 4.95
CA GLN A 240 9.62 2.07 3.96
C GLN A 240 10.58 2.09 2.75
N VAL A 241 10.96 3.27 2.26
CA VAL A 241 11.95 3.38 1.20
C VAL A 241 13.31 2.84 1.65
N LEU A 242 13.71 3.10 2.90
CA LEU A 242 14.97 2.59 3.44
C LEU A 242 14.94 1.07 3.64
N VAL A 243 13.81 0.51 4.09
CA VAL A 243 13.59 -0.94 4.14
C VAL A 243 13.68 -1.55 2.73
N ALA A 244 13.00 -0.97 1.75
CA ALA A 244 13.04 -1.42 0.35
C ALA A 244 14.46 -1.42 -0.24
N ILE A 245 15.25 -0.38 0.04
CA ILE A 245 16.66 -0.30 -0.38
C ILE A 245 17.49 -1.40 0.32
N ALA A 246 17.29 -1.61 1.63
CA ALA A 246 18.00 -2.64 2.37
C ALA A 246 17.69 -4.04 1.80
N VAL A 247 16.43 -4.34 1.52
CA VAL A 247 15.98 -5.59 0.87
C VAL A 247 16.62 -5.75 -0.51
N ALA A 248 16.62 -4.70 -1.34
CA ALA A 248 17.28 -4.72 -2.64
C ALA A 248 18.78 -5.07 -2.50
N ILE A 249 19.49 -4.44 -1.57
CA ILE A 249 20.91 -4.70 -1.31
C ILE A 249 21.13 -6.14 -0.84
N MET A 250 20.29 -6.63 0.06
CA MET A 250 20.40 -8.00 0.58
C MET A 250 20.23 -9.04 -0.52
N PHE A 251 19.24 -8.89 -1.41
CA PHE A 251 19.09 -9.77 -2.56
C PHE A 251 20.20 -9.57 -3.60
N MET A 252 20.66 -8.34 -3.79
CA MET A 252 21.78 -8.02 -4.69
C MET A 252 23.07 -8.72 -4.25
N ILE A 253 23.23 -8.99 -2.95
CA ILE A 253 24.37 -9.74 -2.41
C ILE A 253 24.06 -11.24 -2.37
N GLY A 254 22.90 -11.64 -1.84
CA GLY A 254 22.54 -13.04 -1.60
C GLY A 254 22.34 -13.86 -2.87
N LEU A 255 21.69 -13.31 -3.89
CA LEU A 255 21.38 -14.05 -5.13
C LEU A 255 22.64 -14.32 -5.99
N PRO A 256 23.59 -13.39 -6.14
CA PRO A 256 24.86 -13.70 -6.81
C PRO A 256 25.73 -14.70 -6.04
N ILE A 257 25.74 -14.68 -4.71
CA ILE A 257 26.52 -15.64 -3.89
C ILE A 257 26.11 -17.08 -4.20
N ILE A 258 24.81 -17.34 -4.41
CA ILE A 258 24.32 -18.68 -4.75
C ILE A 258 24.43 -19.00 -6.25
N GLY A 259 24.87 -18.04 -7.08
CA GLY A 259 25.02 -18.20 -8.52
C GLY A 259 23.71 -18.10 -9.30
N LEU A 260 22.68 -17.44 -8.77
CA LEU A 260 21.39 -17.33 -9.46
C LEU A 260 21.49 -16.38 -10.65
N ARG A 261 21.03 -16.83 -11.82
CA ARG A 261 20.94 -15.97 -13.01
C ARG A 261 19.88 -14.88 -12.79
N TYR A 262 20.10 -13.72 -13.42
CA TYR A 262 19.24 -12.53 -13.29
C TYR A 262 19.14 -11.94 -11.88
N ALA A 263 20.08 -12.28 -10.99
CA ALA A 263 20.13 -11.83 -9.60
C ALA A 263 19.92 -10.32 -9.43
N VAL A 264 20.62 -9.50 -10.22
CA VAL A 264 20.51 -8.02 -10.16
C VAL A 264 19.10 -7.54 -10.48
N ALA A 265 18.49 -8.06 -11.56
CA ALA A 265 17.14 -7.70 -11.95
C ALA A 265 16.12 -8.13 -10.88
N LEU A 266 16.24 -9.36 -10.38
CA LEU A 266 15.38 -9.89 -9.32
C LEU A 266 15.51 -9.08 -8.02
N ALA A 267 16.71 -8.65 -7.65
CA ALA A 267 16.96 -7.83 -6.48
C ALA A 267 16.34 -6.43 -6.58
N ILE A 268 16.45 -5.79 -7.76
CA ILE A 268 15.81 -4.48 -8.01
C ILE A 268 14.29 -4.62 -7.97
N THR A 269 13.74 -5.66 -8.63
CA THR A 269 12.31 -5.96 -8.58
C THR A 269 11.85 -6.21 -7.14
N ALA A 270 12.64 -6.93 -6.35
CA ALA A 270 12.32 -7.19 -4.94
C ALA A 270 12.26 -5.90 -4.11
N GLY A 271 13.25 -5.01 -4.26
CA GLY A 271 13.22 -3.71 -3.61
C GLY A 271 11.98 -2.89 -3.98
N PHE A 272 11.63 -2.84 -5.27
CA PHE A 272 10.45 -2.11 -5.73
C PHE A 272 9.15 -2.71 -5.18
N LEU A 273 8.99 -4.04 -5.25
CA LEU A 273 7.83 -4.73 -4.68
C LEU A 273 7.75 -4.51 -3.17
N ASN A 274 8.89 -4.42 -2.49
CA ASN A 274 8.95 -4.15 -1.06
C ASN A 274 8.62 -2.71 -0.66
N LEU A 275 8.24 -1.84 -1.59
CA LEU A 275 7.53 -0.61 -1.23
C LEU A 275 6.12 -0.90 -0.66
N VAL A 276 5.57 -2.09 -0.94
CA VAL A 276 4.32 -2.58 -0.34
C VAL A 276 4.68 -3.49 0.85
N PRO A 277 4.50 -3.06 2.10
CA PRO A 277 4.96 -3.83 3.26
C PRO A 277 4.26 -5.17 3.37
N PHE A 278 4.97 -6.17 3.89
CA PHE A 278 4.50 -7.55 4.12
C PHE A 278 4.04 -8.32 2.88
N LEU A 279 3.67 -7.68 1.77
CA LEU A 279 3.38 -8.35 0.50
C LEU A 279 4.60 -8.35 -0.41
N GLY A 280 5.43 -7.31 -0.38
CA GLY A 280 6.50 -7.10 -1.33
C GLY A 280 7.52 -8.25 -1.39
N SER A 281 8.08 -8.64 -0.25
CA SER A 281 9.02 -9.77 -0.17
C SER A 281 8.39 -11.10 -0.59
N PHE A 282 7.09 -11.31 -0.36
CA PHE A 282 6.37 -12.50 -0.86
C PHE A 282 6.17 -12.47 -2.37
N LEU A 283 5.77 -11.32 -2.92
CA LEU A 283 5.61 -11.13 -4.36
C LEU A 283 6.95 -11.27 -5.08
N ALA A 284 8.04 -10.80 -4.46
CA ALA A 284 9.39 -10.92 -4.96
C ALA A 284 9.93 -12.35 -4.93
N ALA A 285 9.51 -13.16 -3.96
CA ALA A 285 9.89 -14.57 -3.87
C ALA A 285 9.40 -15.40 -5.07
N ILE A 286 8.24 -15.07 -5.63
CA ILE A 286 7.64 -15.81 -6.76
C ILE A 286 8.60 -15.92 -7.95
N PRO A 287 9.06 -14.82 -8.59
CA PRO A 287 9.98 -14.92 -9.71
C PRO A 287 11.33 -15.53 -9.32
N MET A 288 11.82 -15.34 -8.08
CA MET A 288 13.07 -15.95 -7.62
C MET A 288 12.98 -17.48 -7.52
N VAL A 289 11.88 -18.00 -6.96
CA VAL A 289 11.61 -19.44 -6.85
C VAL A 289 11.45 -20.06 -8.23
N ILE A 290 10.72 -19.39 -9.13
CA ILE A 290 10.53 -19.83 -10.51
C ILE A 290 11.88 -19.92 -11.23
N VAL A 291 12.68 -18.86 -11.20
CA VAL A 291 14.01 -18.82 -11.85
C VAL A 291 14.95 -19.85 -11.23
N GLY A 292 14.95 -19.97 -9.90
CA GLY A 292 15.77 -20.94 -9.15
C GLY A 292 15.48 -22.37 -9.56
N LEU A 293 14.21 -22.76 -9.61
CA LEU A 293 13.79 -24.11 -9.98
C LEU A 293 13.96 -24.38 -11.48
N ALA A 294 13.49 -23.47 -12.33
CA ALA A 294 13.50 -23.68 -13.78
C ALA A 294 14.94 -23.72 -14.31
N ILE A 295 15.77 -22.74 -13.93
CA ILE A 295 17.09 -22.56 -14.55
C ILE A 295 18.18 -23.33 -13.80
N GLY A 296 18.08 -23.42 -12.47
CA GLY A 296 19.12 -24.03 -11.63
C GLY A 296 18.76 -25.39 -11.03
N GLY A 297 17.56 -25.91 -11.28
CA GLY A 297 17.11 -27.20 -10.77
C GLY A 297 16.79 -27.21 -9.26
N PRO A 298 16.48 -28.40 -8.69
CA PRO A 298 16.04 -28.53 -7.30
C PRO A 298 17.05 -28.03 -6.26
N LEU A 299 18.35 -28.23 -6.51
CA LEU A 299 19.39 -27.79 -5.59
C LEU A 299 19.49 -26.25 -5.53
N MET A 300 19.35 -25.57 -6.67
CA MET A 300 19.31 -24.11 -6.71
C MET A 300 18.05 -23.57 -6.03
N LEU A 301 16.90 -24.23 -6.20
CA LEU A 301 15.68 -23.86 -5.48
C LEU A 301 15.90 -23.84 -3.96
N VAL A 302 16.56 -24.87 -3.41
CA VAL A 302 16.90 -24.91 -1.97
C VAL A 302 17.78 -23.72 -1.58
N LYS A 303 18.81 -23.39 -2.38
CA LYS A 303 19.66 -22.21 -2.12
C LYS A 303 18.87 -20.90 -2.14
N VAL A 304 17.95 -20.73 -3.09
CA VAL A 304 17.07 -19.56 -3.18
C VAL A 304 16.18 -19.46 -1.94
N ILE A 305 15.58 -20.56 -1.50
CA ILE A 305 14.76 -20.60 -0.28
C ILE A 305 15.59 -20.20 0.95
N ILE A 306 16.84 -20.66 1.06
CA ILE A 306 17.73 -20.26 2.16
C ILE A 306 17.98 -18.74 2.13
N VAL A 307 18.29 -18.17 0.96
CA VAL A 307 18.48 -16.71 0.83
C VAL A 307 17.21 -15.95 1.20
N LEU A 308 16.04 -16.40 0.77
CA LEU A 308 14.75 -15.81 1.12
C LEU A 308 14.48 -15.87 2.64
N ILE A 309 14.78 -17.00 3.29
CA ILE A 309 14.60 -17.13 4.75
C ILE A 309 15.54 -16.19 5.51
N ILE A 310 16.81 -16.11 5.09
CA ILE A 310 17.78 -15.19 5.68
C ILE A 310 17.30 -13.75 5.52
N GLU A 311 16.87 -13.39 4.31
CA GLU A 311 16.39 -12.06 3.99
C GLU A 311 15.15 -11.70 4.82
N GLN A 312 14.11 -12.52 4.80
CA GLN A 312 12.89 -12.29 5.59
C GLN A 312 13.17 -12.19 7.10
N THR A 313 14.12 -13.00 7.60
CA THR A 313 14.50 -12.95 9.01
C THR A 313 15.19 -11.64 9.35
N LEU A 314 16.13 -11.19 8.51
CA LEU A 314 16.85 -9.94 8.70
C LEU A 314 15.93 -8.73 8.53
N GLU A 315 15.09 -8.73 7.50
CA GLU A 315 14.09 -7.68 7.26
C GLU A 315 13.12 -7.58 8.44
N GLY A 316 12.50 -8.70 8.83
CA GLY A 316 11.42 -8.70 9.82
C GLY A 316 11.90 -8.48 11.25
N ARG A 317 13.07 -9.02 11.63
CA ARG A 317 13.56 -8.97 13.02
C ARG A 317 14.53 -7.82 13.30
N PHE A 318 15.21 -7.29 12.29
CA PHE A 318 16.25 -6.28 12.49
C PHE A 318 15.93 -4.98 11.75
N ILE A 319 15.75 -5.03 10.44
CA ILE A 319 15.63 -3.81 9.63
C ILE A 319 14.30 -3.12 9.92
N SER A 320 13.18 -3.82 9.81
CA SER A 320 11.85 -3.24 10.04
C SER A 320 11.72 -2.63 11.44
N PRO A 321 12.11 -3.31 12.54
CA PRO A 321 12.07 -2.71 13.87
C PRO A 321 13.03 -1.53 14.05
N LEU A 322 14.22 -1.56 13.44
CA LEU A 322 15.19 -0.46 13.55
C LEU A 322 14.73 0.79 12.78
N VAL A 323 14.07 0.60 11.64
CA VAL A 323 13.71 1.66 10.71
C VAL A 323 12.30 2.20 10.94
N LEU A 324 11.32 1.32 11.14
CA LEU A 324 9.92 1.67 11.37
C LEU A 324 9.59 1.82 12.87
N GLY A 325 10.35 1.17 13.75
CA GLY A 325 10.39 1.43 15.20
C GLY A 325 9.04 1.45 15.92
N LYS A 326 8.97 2.28 16.98
CA LYS A 326 7.77 2.49 17.82
C LYS A 326 6.59 3.15 17.09
N GLN A 327 6.81 3.65 15.88
CA GLN A 327 5.85 4.51 15.17
C GLN A 327 4.74 3.71 14.48
N MET A 328 4.95 2.41 14.29
CA MET A 328 3.94 1.46 13.82
C MET A 328 3.71 0.34 14.84
N SER A 329 3.26 0.71 16.05
CA SER A 329 2.63 -0.23 16.99
C SER A 329 1.29 -0.73 16.46
N ILE A 330 1.32 -1.40 15.30
CA ILE A 330 0.18 -1.98 14.62
C ILE A 330 0.35 -3.49 14.70
N HIS A 331 -0.64 -4.17 15.27
CA HIS A 331 -0.61 -5.62 15.33
C HIS A 331 -0.57 -6.20 13.90
N PRO A 332 0.25 -7.23 13.60
CA PRO A 332 0.38 -7.78 12.24
C PRO A 332 -0.97 -8.20 11.62
N ILE A 333 -1.89 -8.72 12.45
CA ILE A 333 -3.23 -9.08 11.99
C ILE A 333 -4.03 -7.85 11.48
N THR A 334 -3.87 -6.69 12.11
CA THR A 334 -4.53 -5.45 11.70
C THR A 334 -3.98 -5.00 10.36
N ILE A 335 -2.67 -5.10 10.16
CA ILE A 335 -2.04 -4.80 8.87
C ILE A 335 -2.63 -5.69 7.77
N LEU A 336 -2.76 -7.00 8.03
CA LEU A 336 -3.37 -7.93 7.08
C LEU A 336 -4.80 -7.52 6.71
N PHE A 337 -5.67 -7.27 7.69
CA PHE A 337 -7.06 -6.85 7.45
C PHE A 337 -7.15 -5.54 6.68
N VAL A 338 -6.32 -4.55 7.05
CA VAL A 338 -6.27 -3.25 6.40
C VAL A 338 -5.81 -3.39 4.94
N LEU A 339 -4.78 -4.19 4.65
CA LEU A 339 -4.28 -4.42 3.30
C LEU A 339 -5.29 -5.18 2.43
N LEU A 340 -5.93 -6.23 2.96
CA LEU A 340 -6.94 -7.00 2.24
C LEU A 340 -8.16 -6.13 1.90
N THR A 341 -8.64 -5.37 2.88
CA THR A 341 -9.80 -4.49 2.69
C THR A 341 -9.49 -3.35 1.73
N ALA A 342 -8.36 -2.68 1.89
CA ALA A 342 -7.96 -1.59 1.00
C ALA A 342 -7.68 -2.10 -0.42
N GLY A 343 -7.06 -3.27 -0.55
CA GLY A 343 -6.84 -3.93 -1.84
C GLY A 343 -8.13 -4.27 -2.57
N GLN A 344 -9.18 -4.67 -1.85
CA GLN A 344 -10.48 -4.94 -2.45
C GLN A 344 -11.23 -3.67 -2.89
N ILE A 345 -11.07 -2.57 -2.16
CA ILE A 345 -11.77 -1.30 -2.45
C ILE A 345 -11.07 -0.50 -3.55
N LEU A 346 -9.75 -0.35 -3.45
CA LEU A 346 -8.94 0.57 -4.29
C LEU A 346 -7.87 -0.16 -5.11
N GLY A 347 -7.86 -1.49 -5.12
CA GLY A 347 -6.86 -2.28 -5.85
C GLY A 347 -5.45 -2.06 -5.29
N VAL A 348 -4.47 -2.06 -6.19
CA VAL A 348 -3.04 -1.86 -5.86
C VAL A 348 -2.80 -0.56 -5.08
N TRP A 349 -3.53 0.51 -5.42
CA TRP A 349 -3.43 1.81 -4.72
C TRP A 349 -3.88 1.73 -3.27
N GLY A 350 -4.93 0.95 -3.01
CA GLY A 350 -5.39 0.68 -1.65
C GLY A 350 -4.33 -0.03 -0.81
N VAL A 351 -3.68 -1.05 -1.37
CA VAL A 351 -2.65 -1.80 -0.66
C VAL A 351 -1.44 -0.91 -0.34
N LEU A 352 -1.00 -0.07 -1.28
CA LEU A 352 0.15 0.83 -1.09
C LEU A 352 -0.11 1.87 0.01
N LEU A 353 -1.34 2.37 0.11
CA LEU A 353 -1.72 3.42 1.06
C LEU A 353 -2.36 2.93 2.34
N ALA A 354 -2.59 1.63 2.46
CA ALA A 354 -3.38 1.06 3.54
C ALA A 354 -2.81 1.44 4.91
N ILE A 355 -1.49 1.31 5.07
CA ILE A 355 -0.79 1.61 6.33
C ILE A 355 -0.70 3.11 6.62
N PRO A 356 -0.26 3.99 5.69
CA PRO A 356 -0.34 5.44 5.86
C PRO A 356 -1.72 5.94 6.26
N PHE A 357 -2.76 5.43 5.59
CA PHE A 357 -4.13 5.81 5.84
C PHE A 357 -4.59 5.33 7.22
N TYR A 358 -4.28 4.09 7.58
CA TYR A 358 -4.57 3.56 8.91
C TYR A 358 -3.87 4.36 10.01
N ALA A 359 -2.59 4.71 9.84
CA ALA A 359 -1.84 5.50 10.81
C ALA A 359 -2.48 6.89 11.00
N THR A 360 -2.83 7.55 9.90
CA THR A 360 -3.55 8.84 9.92
C THR A 360 -4.88 8.72 10.66
N LEU A 361 -5.67 7.69 10.34
CA LEU A 361 -6.97 7.47 10.97
C LEU A 361 -6.83 7.16 12.46
N LYS A 362 -5.81 6.39 12.86
CA LYS A 362 -5.49 6.11 14.27
C LYS A 362 -5.20 7.40 15.03
N VAL A 363 -4.41 8.32 14.49
CA VAL A 363 -4.12 9.62 15.13
C VAL A 363 -5.39 10.42 15.37
N ILE A 364 -6.25 10.50 14.35
CA ILE A 364 -7.52 11.23 14.43
C ILE A 364 -8.41 10.59 15.50
N ILE A 365 -8.59 9.27 15.48
CA ILE A 365 -9.44 8.56 16.44
C ILE A 365 -8.94 8.74 17.86
N VAL A 366 -7.62 8.64 18.09
CA VAL A 366 -7.03 8.82 19.43
C VAL A 366 -7.29 10.25 19.95
N HIS A 367 -7.06 11.28 19.14
CA HIS A 367 -7.31 12.66 19.56
C HIS A 367 -8.80 12.95 19.77
N VAL A 368 -9.69 12.40 18.95
CA VAL A 368 -11.13 12.52 19.15
C VAL A 368 -11.57 11.81 20.43
N TYR A 369 -10.98 10.66 20.74
CA TYR A 369 -11.24 9.93 21.98
C TYR A 369 -10.74 10.69 23.20
N GLU A 370 -9.52 11.24 23.16
CA GLU A 370 -8.96 12.08 24.24
C GLU A 370 -9.84 13.29 24.50
N TRP A 371 -10.22 14.02 23.44
CA TRP A 371 -11.15 15.15 23.53
C TRP A 371 -12.51 14.75 24.11
N TYR A 372 -13.07 13.61 23.69
CA TYR A 372 -14.33 13.11 24.24
C TYR A 372 -14.19 12.72 25.71
N ARG A 373 -13.05 12.14 26.12
CA ARG A 373 -12.76 11.75 27.50
C ARG A 373 -12.70 12.97 28.42
N GLU A 374 -12.07 14.06 27.98
CA GLU A 374 -11.98 15.32 28.74
C GLU A 374 -13.35 15.97 28.98
N ILE A 375 -14.25 15.91 28.01
CA ILE A 375 -15.57 16.57 28.10
C ILE A 375 -16.62 15.66 28.76
N SER A 376 -16.50 14.35 28.59
CA SER A 376 -17.50 13.39 29.03
C SER A 376 -17.49 13.24 30.56
N VAL A 377 -18.66 13.45 31.16
CA VAL A 377 -18.90 13.23 32.60
C VAL A 377 -18.66 11.76 32.99
N LEU A 378 -18.77 10.82 32.03
CA LEU A 378 -18.62 9.39 32.25
C LEU A 378 -17.18 8.97 32.62
N TYR A 379 -16.17 9.82 32.37
CA TYR A 379 -14.75 9.51 32.62
C TYR A 379 -14.11 10.35 33.75
N ARG A 380 -14.88 11.20 34.45
CA ARG A 380 -14.35 12.15 35.46
C ARG A 380 -13.68 11.52 36.69
N GLU A 381 -13.98 10.28 37.05
CA GLU A 381 -13.41 9.65 38.25
C GLU A 381 -11.96 9.16 38.05
N GLU A 382 -11.53 8.87 36.81
CA GLU A 382 -10.16 8.42 36.53
C GLU A 382 -9.15 9.59 36.53
N THR A 383 -9.51 10.74 35.96
CA THR A 383 -8.59 11.89 35.81
C THR A 383 -8.18 12.49 37.16
N ALA A 384 -9.05 12.49 38.18
CA ALA A 384 -8.73 12.98 39.52
C ALA A 384 -7.72 12.10 40.28
N THR A 385 -7.53 10.85 39.86
CA THR A 385 -6.64 9.89 40.54
C THR A 385 -5.23 9.88 39.92
N GLU A 386 -5.07 10.31 38.67
CA GLU A 386 -3.78 10.47 37.99
C GLU A 386 -3.11 11.80 38.35
N GLU A 387 -3.86 12.91 38.44
CA GLU A 387 -3.32 14.22 38.89
C GLU A 387 -2.86 14.21 40.36
N ALA A 388 -3.34 13.25 41.18
CA ALA A 388 -2.87 13.05 42.55
C ALA A 388 -1.59 12.19 42.65
N LYS A 389 -1.08 11.68 41.52
CA LYS A 389 0.11 10.82 41.44
C LYS A 389 1.29 11.43 40.65
N GLU A 390 1.09 12.56 39.98
CA GLU A 390 2.17 13.50 39.60
C GLU A 390 2.45 14.48 40.73
#